data_AF-A0A8T4UMM6-F1
#
_entry.id   AF-A0A8T4UMM6-F1
#
_cell.length_a   1.000
_cell.length_b   1.000
_cell.length_c   1.000
_cell.angle_alpha   90.00
_cell.angle_beta   90.00
_cell.angle_gamma   90.00
#
_symmetry.space_group_name_H-M   'P 1'
#
loop_
_entity.id
_entity.type
_entity.pdbx_description
1 polymer ?
#
loop_
_entity_poly.entity_id
_entity_poly.type
_entity_poly.pdbx_seq_one_letter_code
_entity_poly.pdbx_strand_id
1 'polypeptide(L)'
;MKSLEEWVDKLKEVDKTIVVEGVKDKINLRKLGIPEKRIIFLDGPLYQIAEKIYKREKDCILLLDLDKEGKKLYSRLRHDLQRFGVKIDNKFREFLYKKTSMTYIEKIKLEEN
;
A
#
# COMPACT_ATOMS: atom_id res chain seq x y z
N MET A 1 -0.66 -11.01 12.36
CA MET A 1 0.26 -9.88 12.41
C MET A 1 0.24 -9.35 13.82
N LYS A 2 1.28 -9.70 14.58
CA LYS A 2 1.51 -9.37 15.98
C LYS A 2 2.59 -8.29 16.11
N SER A 3 3.55 -8.24 15.20
CA SER A 3 4.63 -7.25 15.14
C SER A 3 4.84 -6.70 13.72
N LEU A 4 5.70 -5.69 13.60
CA LEU A 4 6.04 -5.07 12.32
C LEU A 4 6.91 -6.00 11.47
N GLU A 5 7.80 -6.76 12.07
CA GLU A 5 8.62 -7.77 11.40
C GLU A 5 7.72 -8.83 10.76
N GLU A 6 6.74 -9.35 11.50
CA GLU A 6 5.73 -10.27 10.95
C GLU A 6 4.91 -9.63 9.84
N TRP A 7 4.64 -8.33 9.91
CA TRP A 7 3.93 -7.60 8.87
C TRP A 7 4.77 -7.50 7.59
N VAL A 8 6.06 -7.16 7.71
CA VAL A 8 6.99 -7.06 6.57
C VAL A 8 7.18 -8.43 5.93
N ASP A 9 7.40 -9.48 6.72
CA ASP A 9 7.59 -10.83 6.21
C ASP A 9 6.34 -11.34 5.49
N LYS A 10 5.16 -11.12 6.05
CA LYS A 10 3.89 -11.42 5.36
C LYS A 10 3.71 -10.62 4.08
N LEU A 11 4.15 -9.36 4.07
CA LEU A 11 4.03 -8.51 2.88
C LEU A 11 4.96 -8.99 1.75
N LYS A 12 6.12 -9.55 2.09
CA LYS A 12 7.02 -10.22 1.12
C LYS A 12 6.38 -11.49 0.56
N GLU A 13 5.76 -12.31 1.40
CA GLU A 13 5.21 -13.62 1.04
C GLU A 13 3.96 -13.58 0.14
N VAL A 14 3.07 -12.60 0.35
CA VAL A 14 1.82 -12.52 -0.44
C VAL A 14 2.10 -12.18 -1.89
N ASP A 15 1.53 -12.86 -2.87
CA ASP A 15 1.67 -12.49 -4.28
C ASP A 15 0.57 -11.50 -4.70
N LYS A 16 0.67 -10.26 -4.22
CA LYS A 16 -0.29 -9.19 -4.53
C LYS A 16 0.43 -7.91 -4.92
N THR A 17 -0.22 -7.15 -5.81
CA THR A 17 0.14 -5.76 -6.10
C THR A 17 -0.07 -4.89 -4.87
N ILE A 18 0.95 -4.12 -4.51
CA ILE A 18 0.96 -3.19 -3.39
C ILE A 18 0.90 -1.78 -3.97
N VAL A 19 -0.10 -1.02 -3.56
CA VAL A 19 -0.29 0.37 -3.96
C VAL A 19 0.08 1.28 -2.80
N VAL A 20 1.03 2.18 -3.02
CA VAL A 20 1.46 3.21 -2.06
C VAL A 20 1.14 4.60 -2.58
N GLU A 21 1.22 5.61 -1.72
CA GLU A 21 0.91 6.99 -2.09
C GLU A 21 2.02 7.60 -2.94
N GLY A 22 3.26 7.59 -2.44
CA GLY A 22 4.38 8.26 -3.08
C GLY A 22 5.52 7.35 -3.53
N VAL A 23 6.40 7.91 -4.37
CA VAL A 23 7.64 7.25 -4.83
C VAL A 23 8.58 6.89 -3.67
N LYS A 24 8.59 7.71 -2.60
CA LYS A 24 9.40 7.44 -1.40
C LYS A 24 8.98 6.14 -0.71
N ASP A 25 7.68 5.91 -0.57
CA ASP A 25 7.18 4.68 0.05
C ASP A 25 7.53 3.46 -0.81
N LYS A 26 7.48 3.59 -2.14
CA LYS A 26 7.96 2.55 -3.05
C LYS A 26 9.43 2.21 -2.80
N ILE A 27 10.29 3.21 -2.66
CA ILE A 27 11.72 3.00 -2.39
C ILE A 27 11.90 2.29 -1.04
N ASN A 28 11.18 2.70 0.00
CA ASN A 28 11.27 2.07 1.31
C ASN A 28 10.82 0.60 1.29
N LEU A 29 9.70 0.30 0.62
CA LEU A 29 9.26 -1.09 0.44
C LEU A 29 10.28 -1.93 -0.33
N ARG A 30 10.95 -1.37 -1.35
CA ARG A 30 12.04 -2.04 -2.06
C ARG A 30 13.22 -2.35 -1.16
N LYS A 31 13.62 -1.41 -0.29
CA LYS A 31 14.70 -1.62 0.72
C LYS A 31 14.35 -2.74 1.71
N LEU A 32 13.06 -2.90 2.01
CA LEU A 32 12.53 -4.01 2.79
C LEU A 32 12.47 -5.35 2.04
N GLY A 33 12.96 -5.43 0.79
CA GLY A 33 13.04 -6.67 0.01
C GLY A 33 11.77 -7.01 -0.78
N ILE A 34 10.81 -6.09 -0.89
CA ILE A 34 9.61 -6.30 -1.71
C ILE A 34 9.96 -6.08 -3.19
N PRO A 35 9.62 -7.02 -4.09
CA PRO A 35 9.96 -6.89 -5.51
C PRO A 35 9.36 -5.62 -6.12
N GLU A 36 10.19 -4.82 -6.81
CA GLU A 36 9.75 -3.58 -7.46
C GLU A 36 8.55 -3.79 -8.38
N LYS A 37 8.54 -4.91 -9.11
CA LYS A 37 7.44 -5.25 -10.01
C LYS A 37 6.11 -5.27 -9.28
N ARG A 38 6.03 -5.58 -7.98
CA ARG A 38 4.77 -5.66 -7.22
C ARG A 38 4.32 -4.32 -6.66
N ILE A 39 5.10 -3.25 -6.79
CA ILE A 39 4.79 -1.96 -6.16
C ILE A 39 4.34 -0.95 -7.21
N ILE A 40 3.18 -0.34 -6.98
CA ILE A 40 2.64 0.79 -7.75
C ILE A 40 2.52 1.97 -6.79
N PHE A 41 2.83 3.18 -7.24
CA PHE A 41 2.57 4.41 -6.49
C PHE A 41 1.62 5.30 -7.29
N LEU A 42 1.01 6.30 -6.64
CA LEU A 42 0.05 7.18 -7.29
C LEU A 42 0.79 8.28 -8.06
N ASP A 43 1.00 8.06 -9.37
CA ASP A 43 1.72 8.98 -10.27
C ASP A 43 0.83 9.59 -11.37
N GLY A 44 -0.49 9.50 -11.20
CA GLY A 44 -1.45 10.01 -12.17
C GLY A 44 -2.91 9.88 -11.72
N PRO A 45 -3.86 10.03 -12.65
CA PRO A 45 -5.28 9.92 -12.35
C PRO A 45 -5.64 8.53 -11.77
N LEU A 46 -6.35 8.51 -10.64
CA LEU A 46 -6.67 7.27 -9.93
C LEU A 46 -7.39 6.21 -10.78
N TYR A 47 -8.22 6.63 -11.73
CA TYR A 47 -8.92 5.68 -12.62
C TYR A 47 -7.95 4.90 -13.52
N GLN A 48 -6.86 5.53 -13.99
CA GLN A 48 -5.83 4.87 -14.80
C GLN A 48 -5.02 3.91 -13.95
N ILE A 49 -4.73 4.29 -12.71
CA ILE A 49 -4.06 3.42 -11.74
C ILE A 49 -4.94 2.19 -11.44
N ALA A 50 -6.24 2.39 -11.21
CA ALA A 50 -7.19 1.31 -10.98
C ALA A 50 -7.29 0.37 -12.19
N GLU A 51 -7.35 0.91 -13.41
CA GLU A 51 -7.35 0.13 -14.65
C GLU A 51 -6.05 -0.68 -14.82
N LYS A 52 -4.89 -0.07 -14.54
CA LYS A 52 -3.58 -0.73 -14.57
C LYS A 52 -3.51 -1.90 -13.59
N ILE A 53 -4.04 -1.73 -12.37
CA ILE A 53 -4.12 -2.80 -11.37
C ILE A 53 -5.03 -3.92 -11.89
N TYR A 54 -6.24 -3.58 -12.35
CA TYR A 54 -7.22 -4.54 -12.87
C TYR A 54 -6.70 -5.40 -14.04
N LYS A 55 -5.94 -4.78 -14.96
CA LYS A 55 -5.31 -5.47 -16.11
C LYS A 55 -4.25 -6.48 -15.69
N ARG A 56 -3.65 -6.27 -14.51
CA ARG A 56 -2.57 -7.11 -14.01
C ARG A 56 -3.08 -8.23 -13.11
N GLU A 57 -3.84 -7.88 -12.07
CA GLU A 57 -4.23 -8.79 -10.99
C GLU A 57 -5.67 -8.49 -10.52
N LYS A 58 -6.34 -9.49 -9.95
CA LYS A 58 -7.70 -9.35 -9.41
C LYS A 58 -7.71 -9.05 -7.91
N ASP A 59 -6.55 -8.90 -7.29
CA ASP A 59 -6.43 -8.47 -5.90
C ASP A 59 -5.23 -7.53 -5.69
N CYS A 60 -5.34 -6.68 -4.66
CA CYS A 60 -4.29 -5.73 -4.32
C CYS A 60 -4.32 -5.35 -2.84
N ILE A 61 -3.23 -4.75 -2.37
CA ILE A 61 -3.08 -4.16 -1.03
C ILE A 61 -2.96 -2.64 -1.20
N LEU A 62 -3.74 -1.86 -0.42
CA LEU A 62 -3.68 -0.39 -0.45
C LEU A 62 -3.01 0.17 0.81
N LEU A 63 -1.76 0.63 0.67
CA LEU A 63 -0.93 1.21 1.73
C LEU A 63 -0.77 2.74 1.56
N LEU A 64 -1.88 3.46 1.38
CA LEU A 64 -1.90 4.93 1.42
C LEU A 64 -1.86 5.48 2.85
N ASP A 65 -1.50 6.75 3.03
CA ASP A 65 -1.35 7.32 4.37
C ASP A 65 -2.69 7.43 5.12
N LEU A 66 -2.59 7.51 6.46
CA LEU A 66 -3.74 7.52 7.38
C LEU A 66 -4.25 8.93 7.69
N ASP A 67 -3.65 9.94 7.07
CA ASP A 67 -4.08 11.33 7.16
C ASP A 67 -5.38 11.57 6.36
N LYS A 68 -5.85 12.83 6.37
CA LYS A 68 -7.10 13.21 5.72
C LYS A 68 -7.04 13.00 4.20
N GLU A 69 -5.90 13.23 3.57
CA GLU A 69 -5.76 13.14 2.12
C GLU A 69 -5.60 11.68 1.68
N GLY A 70 -4.72 10.93 2.34
CA GLY A 70 -4.56 9.49 2.12
C GLY A 70 -5.86 8.72 2.32
N LYS A 71 -6.73 9.12 3.27
CA LYS A 71 -8.08 8.55 3.44
C LYS A 71 -9.01 8.83 2.26
N LYS A 72 -8.99 10.04 1.68
CA LYS A 72 -9.78 10.38 0.48
C LYS A 72 -9.30 9.58 -0.71
N LEU A 73 -7.98 9.53 -0.93
CA LEU A 73 -7.36 8.75 -2.00
C LEU A 73 -7.72 7.28 -1.87
N TYR A 74 -7.65 6.72 -0.66
CA TYR A 74 -8.04 5.34 -0.37
C TYR A 74 -9.51 5.10 -0.72
N SER A 75 -10.42 5.96 -0.28
CA SER A 75 -11.85 5.82 -0.55
C SER A 75 -12.15 5.82 -2.05
N ARG A 76 -11.56 6.77 -2.79
CA ARG A 76 -11.76 6.91 -4.24
C ARG A 76 -11.15 5.75 -5.02
N LEU A 77 -9.91 5.39 -4.73
CA LEU A 77 -9.25 4.26 -5.39
C LEU A 77 -9.95 2.94 -5.08
N ARG A 78 -10.39 2.74 -3.84
CA ARG A 78 -11.19 1.58 -3.43
C ARG A 78 -12.47 1.48 -4.26
N HIS A 79 -13.21 2.58 -4.41
CA HIS A 79 -14.42 2.61 -5.20
C HIS A 79 -14.15 2.19 -6.66
N ASP A 80 -13.13 2.76 -7.29
CA ASP A 80 -12.80 2.47 -8.69
C ASP A 80 -12.34 1.01 -8.88
N LEU A 81 -11.49 0.50 -7.98
CA LEU A 81 -11.06 -0.89 -7.98
C LEU A 81 -12.22 -1.88 -7.79
N GLN A 82 -13.15 -1.56 -6.89
CA GLN A 82 -14.34 -2.40 -6.66
C GLN A 82 -15.27 -2.44 -7.88
N ARG A 83 -15.40 -1.32 -8.61
CA ARG A 83 -16.15 -1.29 -9.89
C ARG A 83 -15.52 -2.20 -10.95
N PHE A 84 -14.20 -2.36 -10.93
CA PHE A 84 -13.49 -3.31 -11.77
C PHE A 84 -13.48 -4.75 -11.22
N GLY A 85 -14.08 -5.01 -10.06
CA GLY A 85 -14.10 -6.34 -9.43
C GLY A 85 -12.76 -6.74 -8.80
N VAL A 86 -11.86 -5.79 -8.54
CA VAL A 86 -10.59 -6.05 -7.83
C VAL A 86 -10.85 -6.17 -6.33
N LYS A 87 -10.34 -7.25 -5.73
CA LYS A 87 -10.42 -7.49 -4.28
C LYS A 87 -9.32 -6.73 -3.55
N ILE A 88 -9.68 -6.02 -2.49
CA ILE A 88 -8.71 -5.25 -1.71
C ILE A 88 -8.45 -5.97 -0.38
N ASP A 89 -7.19 -6.29 -0.13
CA ASP A 89 -6.74 -6.84 1.15
C ASP A 89 -6.38 -5.72 2.12
N ASN A 90 -7.32 -5.39 2.99
CA ASN A 90 -7.17 -4.32 3.97
C ASN A 90 -6.37 -4.72 5.21
N LYS A 91 -6.03 -6.00 5.39
CA LYS A 91 -5.39 -6.49 6.63
C LYS A 91 -4.09 -5.75 6.93
N PHE A 92 -3.30 -5.47 5.89
CA PHE A 92 -2.02 -4.78 6.03
C PHE A 92 -2.19 -3.32 6.43
N ARG A 93 -3.12 -2.60 5.80
CA ARG A 93 -3.44 -1.20 6.16
C ARG A 93 -4.04 -1.10 7.56
N GLU A 94 -4.96 -2.00 7.90
CA GLU A 94 -5.58 -2.07 9.22
C GLU A 94 -4.57 -2.38 10.33
N PHE A 95 -3.58 -3.21 10.06
CA PHE A 95 -2.51 -3.46 11.01
C PHE A 95 -1.76 -2.16 11.35
N LEU A 96 -1.37 -1.39 10.33
CA LEU A 96 -0.74 -0.08 10.52
C LEU A 96 -1.67 0.85 11.32
N TYR A 97 -2.96 0.89 10.99
CA TYR A 97 -3.94 1.70 11.72
C TYR A 97 -4.08 1.30 13.21
N LYS A 98 -4.11 0.00 13.52
CA LYS A 98 -4.35 -0.53 14.87
C LYS A 98 -3.09 -0.55 15.75
N LYS A 99 -1.90 -0.67 15.15
CA LYS A 99 -0.65 -0.94 15.86
C LYS A 99 0.40 0.14 15.72
N THR A 100 0.26 1.06 14.78
CA THR A 100 1.16 2.21 14.64
C THR A 100 0.35 3.49 14.78
N SER A 101 0.57 4.24 15.86
CA SER A 101 0.30 5.68 15.79
C SER A 101 1.13 6.25 14.63
N MET A 102 0.62 7.28 13.93
CA MET A 102 1.23 7.94 12.75
C MET A 102 2.76 8.13 12.81
N THR A 103 3.33 8.17 14.00
CA THR A 103 4.74 8.30 14.34
C THR A 103 5.69 7.23 13.75
N TYR A 104 5.24 6.01 13.40
CA TYR A 104 6.20 4.92 13.07
C TYR A 104 6.53 4.74 11.58
N ILE A 105 5.62 5.07 10.65
CA ILE A 105 6.00 5.19 9.22
C ILE A 105 6.98 6.35 9.04
N GLU A 106 6.81 7.43 9.82
CA GLU A 106 7.82 8.48 9.96
C GLU A 106 9.11 7.99 10.59
N LYS A 107 9.09 7.10 11.60
CA LYS A 107 10.33 6.49 12.14
C LYS A 107 11.07 5.63 11.12
N ILE A 108 10.38 4.82 10.32
CA ILE A 108 11.00 4.09 9.19
C ILE A 108 11.61 5.10 8.19
N LYS A 109 10.98 6.27 8.00
CA LYS A 109 11.51 7.36 7.16
C LYS A 109 12.69 8.11 7.83
N LEU A 110 12.87 8.04 9.15
CA LEU A 110 13.87 8.80 9.93
C LEU A 110 15.13 8.00 10.29
N GLU A 111 15.07 6.66 10.34
CA GLU A 111 16.26 5.81 10.62
C GLU A 111 17.28 5.75 9.45
N GLU A 112 17.09 6.57 8.41
CA GLU A 112 18.02 6.74 7.29
C GLU A 112 18.72 8.11 7.23
N ASN A 113 18.69 8.90 8.31
CA ASN A 113 19.60 10.05 8.50
C ASN A 113 20.67 9.74 9.54
#